data_AF-A0A9D4MB17-F1
#
_entry.id   AF-A0A9D4MB17-F1
#
_cell.length_a   1.000
_cell.length_b   1.000
_cell.length_c   1.000
_cell.angle_alpha   90.00
_cell.angle_beta   90.00
_cell.angle_gamma   90.00
#
_symmetry.space_group_name_H-M   'P 1'
#
loop_
_entity.id
_entity.type
_entity.pdbx_description
1 polymer ?
#
loop_
_entity_poly.entity_id
_entity_poly.type
_entity_poly.pdbx_seq_one_letter_code
_entity_poly.pdbx_strand_id
1 'polypeptide(L)'
;MKTSLIYKSLESIIVENVFDVIGKPDLFNENSLISAKRIGESKDEEPRMIIAKFRNSDDKFELFKFRDALRRKGIRLSNDLSFLQRKQVKEARLRGLIGYFKNGKLVIFKPDPKKSNDGFDGNSRVFKRARRFGEQNREESEADMETGTTEEGTAVSRK
;
A
#
# COMPACT_ATOMS: atom_id res chain seq x y z
N MET A 1 11.39 -39.03 1.45
CA MET A 1 10.40 -38.72 0.39
C MET A 1 10.48 -37.23 0.10
N LYS A 2 10.96 -36.82 -1.08
CA LYS A 2 10.95 -35.40 -1.48
C LYS A 2 9.52 -35.06 -1.90
N THR A 3 8.78 -34.37 -1.04
CA THR A 3 7.51 -33.75 -1.44
C THR A 3 7.81 -32.78 -2.57
N SER A 4 7.41 -33.15 -3.79
CA SER A 4 7.36 -32.23 -4.93
C SER A 4 6.42 -31.10 -4.54
N LEU A 5 6.98 -29.95 -4.16
CA LEU A 5 6.22 -28.72 -4.02
C LEU A 5 5.68 -28.40 -5.42
N ILE A 6 4.41 -28.68 -5.65
CA ILE A 6 3.71 -28.24 -6.84
C ILE A 6 3.68 -26.72 -6.76
N TYR A 7 4.60 -26.07 -7.47
CA TYR A 7 4.62 -24.62 -7.58
C TYR A 7 3.39 -24.21 -8.39
N LYS A 8 2.43 -23.55 -7.72
CA LYS A 8 1.30 -22.91 -8.40
C LYS A 8 1.85 -21.87 -9.39
N SER A 9 1.23 -21.79 -10.58
CA SER A 9 1.51 -20.73 -11.53
C SER A 9 1.13 -19.37 -10.92
N LEU A 10 1.69 -18.28 -11.45
CA LEU A 10 1.34 -16.94 -10.99
C LEU A 10 -0.12 -16.61 -11.32
N GLU A 11 -0.60 -17.13 -12.44
CA GLU A 11 -1.97 -17.04 -12.90
C GLU A 11 -2.92 -17.66 -11.87
N SER A 12 -2.67 -18.90 -11.43
CA SER A 12 -3.52 -19.54 -10.43
C SER A 12 -3.43 -18.84 -9.06
N ILE A 13 -2.26 -18.31 -8.68
CA ILE A 13 -2.13 -17.46 -7.47
C ILE A 13 -3.00 -16.20 -7.58
N ILE A 14 -3.03 -15.55 -8.75
CA ILE A 14 -3.87 -14.37 -8.97
C ILE A 14 -5.35 -14.75 -8.88
N VAL A 15 -5.77 -15.86 -9.48
CA VAL A 15 -7.17 -16.31 -9.41
C VAL A 15 -7.60 -16.50 -7.97
N GLU A 16 -6.87 -17.34 -7.23
CA GLU A 16 -7.20 -17.70 -5.85
C GLU A 16 -7.21 -16.50 -4.89
N ASN A 17 -6.26 -15.57 -5.06
CA ASN A 17 -6.08 -14.48 -4.09
C ASN A 17 -6.75 -13.17 -4.52
N VAL A 18 -7.07 -13.01 -5.80
CA VAL A 18 -7.65 -11.77 -6.35
C VAL A 18 -9.03 -12.03 -6.92
N PHE A 19 -9.19 -12.98 -7.86
CA PHE A 19 -10.45 -13.16 -8.58
C PHE A 19 -11.51 -13.83 -7.71
N ASP A 20 -11.13 -14.82 -6.91
CA ASP A 20 -12.04 -15.48 -5.97
C ASP A 20 -12.52 -14.51 -4.87
N VAL A 21 -11.66 -13.57 -4.44
CA VAL A 21 -12.03 -12.51 -3.50
C VAL A 21 -13.07 -11.55 -4.09
N ILE A 22 -13.04 -11.36 -5.41
CA ILE A 22 -14.01 -10.50 -6.10
C ILE A 22 -15.33 -11.22 -6.32
N GLY A 23 -15.32 -12.55 -6.48
CA GLY A 23 -16.52 -13.37 -6.63
C GLY A 23 -17.26 -13.13 -7.95
N LYS A 24 -16.53 -12.81 -9.02
CA LYS A 24 -17.08 -12.60 -10.38
C LYS A 24 -16.40 -13.49 -11.43
N PRO A 25 -16.66 -14.81 -11.41
CA PRO A 25 -15.96 -15.77 -12.27
C PRO A 25 -16.20 -15.53 -13.77
N ASP A 26 -17.36 -14.98 -14.14
CA ASP A 26 -17.70 -14.64 -15.53
C ASP A 26 -16.80 -13.54 -16.10
N LEU A 27 -16.32 -12.64 -15.24
CA LEU A 27 -15.49 -11.50 -15.61
C LEU A 27 -14.00 -11.78 -15.38
N PHE A 28 -13.68 -12.44 -14.28
CA PHE A 28 -12.30 -12.68 -13.84
C PHE A 28 -12.05 -14.18 -13.65
N ASN A 29 -11.32 -14.77 -14.58
CA ASN A 29 -10.87 -16.17 -14.55
C ASN A 29 -9.49 -16.30 -15.18
N GLU A 30 -8.93 -17.52 -15.21
CA GLU A 30 -7.59 -17.77 -15.78
C GLU A 30 -7.44 -17.25 -17.22
N ASN A 31 -8.51 -17.31 -18.02
CA ASN A 31 -8.49 -16.84 -19.41
C ASN A 31 -8.50 -15.30 -19.54
N SER A 32 -8.84 -14.57 -18.49
CA SER A 32 -8.76 -13.11 -18.45
C SER A 32 -7.31 -12.61 -18.45
N LEU A 33 -6.33 -13.49 -18.16
CA LEU A 33 -4.90 -13.18 -18.15
C LEU A 33 -4.22 -13.63 -19.45
N ILE A 34 -3.33 -12.81 -19.97
CA ILE A 34 -2.37 -13.18 -21.03
C ILE A 34 -1.10 -13.73 -20.39
N SER A 35 -0.62 -13.06 -19.34
CA SER A 35 0.59 -13.47 -18.62
C SER A 35 0.72 -12.78 -17.28
N ALA A 36 1.42 -13.42 -16.36
CA ALA A 36 1.87 -12.81 -15.11
C ALA A 36 3.38 -12.99 -14.90
N LYS A 37 4.02 -11.98 -14.29
CA LYS A 37 5.45 -12.05 -13.93
C LYS A 37 5.74 -11.36 -12.62
N ARG A 38 6.67 -11.90 -11.84
CA ARG A 38 7.23 -11.22 -10.66
C ARG A 38 8.27 -10.18 -11.11
N ILE A 39 8.27 -9.01 -10.49
CA ILE A 39 9.24 -7.94 -10.74
C ILE A 39 10.07 -7.69 -9.50
N GLY A 40 11.36 -7.42 -9.73
CA GLY A 40 12.35 -7.17 -8.68
C GLY A 40 13.14 -8.42 -8.31
N GLU A 41 14.26 -8.18 -7.65
CA GLU A 41 15.12 -9.22 -7.09
C GLU A 41 14.36 -10.02 -6.03
N SER A 42 14.67 -11.32 -5.94
CA SER A 42 14.14 -12.16 -4.87
C SER A 42 14.82 -11.74 -3.57
N LYS A 43 14.04 -11.19 -2.64
CA LYS A 43 14.46 -10.96 -1.25
C LYS A 43 13.63 -11.89 -0.38
N ASP A 44 14.28 -12.62 0.51
CA ASP A 44 13.66 -13.74 1.25
C ASP A 44 12.49 -13.29 2.15
N GLU A 45 12.46 -12.03 2.55
CA GLU A 45 11.48 -11.50 3.51
C GLU A 45 10.36 -10.64 2.91
N GLU A 46 10.46 -10.24 1.63
CA GLU A 46 9.49 -9.31 1.03
C GLU A 46 8.75 -9.92 -0.17
N PRO A 47 7.39 -9.90 -0.15
CA PRO A 47 6.62 -10.38 -1.28
C PRO A 47 6.88 -9.51 -2.51
N ARG A 48 7.37 -10.14 -3.58
CA ARG A 48 7.62 -9.46 -4.86
C ARG A 48 6.31 -9.03 -5.53
N MET A 49 6.34 -7.85 -6.14
CA MET A 49 5.24 -7.37 -6.97
C MET A 49 5.01 -8.29 -8.17
N ILE A 50 3.75 -8.47 -8.54
CA ILE A 50 3.34 -9.18 -9.74
C ILE A 50 2.79 -8.16 -10.73
N ILE A 51 3.30 -8.20 -11.97
CA ILE A 51 2.68 -7.52 -13.10
C ILE A 51 1.85 -8.56 -13.85
N ALA A 52 0.55 -8.30 -13.96
CA ALA A 52 -0.39 -9.10 -14.71
C ALA A 52 -0.83 -8.34 -15.98
N LYS A 53 -0.76 -9.01 -17.13
CA LYS A 53 -1.28 -8.51 -18.40
C LYS A 53 -2.65 -9.14 -18.65
N PHE A 54 -3.68 -8.31 -18.74
CA PHE A 54 -5.04 -8.75 -19.03
C PHE A 54 -5.28 -8.90 -20.53
N ARG A 55 -6.21 -9.78 -20.88
CA ARG A 55 -6.67 -9.98 -22.27
C ARG A 55 -7.45 -8.78 -22.77
N ASN A 56 -8.38 -8.28 -21.97
CA ASN A 56 -9.12 -7.06 -22.25
C ASN A 56 -8.60 -5.91 -21.38
N SER A 57 -8.46 -4.72 -21.98
CA SER A 57 -8.04 -3.52 -21.24
C SER A 57 -9.07 -3.10 -20.19
N ASP A 58 -10.34 -3.43 -20.40
CA ASP A 58 -11.45 -2.96 -19.58
C ASP A 58 -11.55 -3.75 -18.27
N ASP A 59 -11.19 -5.03 -18.29
CA ASP A 59 -11.10 -5.89 -17.11
C ASP A 59 -10.20 -5.26 -16.03
N LYS A 60 -9.12 -4.61 -16.45
CA LYS A 60 -8.23 -3.87 -15.54
C LYS A 60 -8.97 -2.75 -14.80
N PHE A 61 -9.83 -2.00 -15.48
CA PHE A 61 -10.58 -0.90 -14.85
C PHE A 61 -11.70 -1.42 -13.97
N GLU A 62 -12.38 -2.50 -14.37
CA GLU A 62 -13.35 -3.19 -13.54
C GLU A 62 -12.71 -3.71 -12.24
N LEU A 63 -11.49 -4.25 -12.34
CA LEU A 63 -10.74 -4.76 -11.21
C LEU A 63 -10.46 -3.66 -10.16
N PHE A 64 -10.22 -2.41 -10.59
CA PHE A 64 -10.01 -1.29 -9.68
C PHE A 64 -11.23 -0.94 -8.83
N LYS A 65 -12.45 -1.33 -9.22
CA LYS A 65 -13.67 -1.11 -8.41
C LYS A 65 -13.66 -1.95 -7.12
N PHE A 66 -12.92 -3.06 -7.11
CA PHE A 66 -12.82 -3.96 -5.94
C PHE A 66 -11.57 -3.71 -5.10
N ARG A 67 -10.87 -2.60 -5.32
CA ARG A 67 -9.59 -2.29 -4.68
C ARG A 67 -9.65 -2.33 -3.16
N ASP A 68 -10.74 -1.85 -2.55
CA ASP A 68 -10.85 -1.82 -1.09
C ASP A 68 -11.08 -3.22 -0.49
N ALA A 69 -11.80 -4.11 -1.19
CA ALA A 69 -11.94 -5.50 -0.78
C ALA A 69 -10.59 -6.22 -0.78
N LEU A 70 -9.80 -6.03 -1.85
CA LEU A 70 -8.45 -6.57 -1.96
C LEU A 70 -7.50 -5.99 -0.92
N ARG A 71 -7.64 -4.69 -0.63
CA ARG A 71 -6.82 -4.02 0.39
C ARG A 71 -7.05 -4.57 1.79
N ARG A 72 -8.29 -4.94 2.14
CA ARG A 72 -8.60 -5.62 3.40
C ARG A 72 -7.92 -6.99 3.51
N LYS A 73 -7.63 -7.64 2.38
CA LYS A 73 -6.83 -8.87 2.28
C LYS A 73 -5.32 -8.62 2.18
N GLY A 74 -4.87 -7.38 2.34
CA GLY A 74 -3.45 -7.01 2.24
C GLY A 74 -2.94 -6.83 0.80
N ILE A 75 -3.78 -7.00 -0.22
CA ILE A 75 -3.41 -6.91 -1.64
C ILE A 75 -3.62 -5.48 -2.13
N ARG A 76 -2.59 -4.91 -2.75
CA ARG A 76 -2.63 -3.54 -3.29
C ARG A 76 -2.56 -3.55 -4.81
N LEU A 77 -3.60 -3.00 -5.43
CA LEU A 77 -3.61 -2.74 -6.87
C LEU A 77 -3.04 -1.36 -7.19
N SER A 78 -2.24 -1.30 -8.26
CA SER A 78 -1.72 -0.07 -8.84
C SER A 78 -1.59 -0.20 -10.34
N ASN A 79 -1.73 0.93 -11.06
CA ASN A 79 -1.36 0.98 -12.47
C ASN A 79 0.14 0.72 -12.62
N ASP A 80 0.51 -0.06 -13.63
CA ASP A 80 1.90 -0.15 -14.06
C ASP A 80 2.30 1.20 -14.66
N LEU A 81 3.18 1.89 -13.96
CA LEU A 81 3.71 3.20 -14.29
C LEU A 81 5.21 3.13 -14.10
N SER A 82 5.97 3.86 -14.91
CA SER A 82 7.41 4.00 -14.67
C SER A 82 7.68 4.73 -13.35
N PHE A 83 8.91 4.62 -12.85
CA PHE A 83 9.31 5.37 -11.65
C PHE A 83 9.08 6.88 -11.81
N LEU A 84 9.47 7.44 -12.97
CA LEU A 84 9.28 8.86 -13.28
C LEU A 84 7.79 9.24 -13.30
N GLN A 85 6.96 8.42 -13.94
CA GLN A 85 5.50 8.65 -13.98
C GLN A 85 4.87 8.61 -12.58
N ARG A 86 5.30 7.66 -11.73
CA ARG A 86 4.87 7.61 -10.32
C ARG A 86 5.26 8.87 -9.56
N LYS A 87 6.49 9.36 -9.77
CA LYS A 87 6.97 10.62 -9.15
C LYS A 87 6.10 11.80 -9.57
N GLN A 88 5.83 11.94 -10.87
CA GLN A 88 4.99 13.02 -11.40
C GLN A 88 3.55 12.99 -10.84
N VAL A 89 2.94 11.80 -10.74
CA VAL A 89 1.62 11.65 -10.11
C VAL A 89 1.66 12.01 -8.62
N LYS A 90 2.75 11.64 -7.92
CA LYS A 90 2.93 11.98 -6.50
C LYS A 90 3.05 13.50 -6.30
N GLU A 91 3.83 14.17 -7.14
CA GLU A 91 3.97 15.63 -7.11
C GLU A 91 2.65 16.35 -7.38
N ALA A 92 1.85 15.89 -8.36
CA ALA A 92 0.53 16.45 -8.61
C ALA A 92 -0.38 16.34 -7.36
N ARG A 93 -0.39 15.18 -6.70
CA ARG A 93 -1.16 14.96 -5.47
C ARG A 93 -0.72 15.85 -4.31
N LEU A 94 0.59 16.06 -4.15
CA LEU A 94 1.13 16.96 -3.12
C LEU A 94 0.67 18.41 -3.32
N ARG A 95 0.36 18.80 -4.56
CA ARG A 95 -0.21 20.12 -4.90
C ARG A 95 -1.73 20.18 -4.78
N GLY A 96 -2.37 19.15 -4.22
CA GLY A 96 -3.83 19.06 -4.14
C GLY A 96 -4.53 18.79 -5.48
N LEU A 97 -3.79 18.35 -6.51
CA LEU A 97 -4.33 18.06 -7.83
C LEU A 97 -4.55 16.55 -8.01
N ILE A 98 -5.48 16.20 -8.90
CA ILE A 98 -5.64 14.82 -9.34
C ILE A 98 -4.82 14.63 -10.62
N GLY A 99 -3.88 13.67 -10.58
CA GLY A 99 -3.01 13.35 -11.70
C GLY A 99 -3.09 11.86 -12.08
N TYR A 100 -3.16 11.57 -13.38
CA TYR A 100 -3.07 10.21 -13.92
C TYR A 100 -2.44 10.22 -15.32
N PHE A 101 -1.93 9.07 -15.77
CA PHE A 101 -1.38 8.91 -17.12
C PHE A 101 -2.41 8.33 -18.07
N LYS A 102 -2.57 8.95 -19.24
CA LYS A 102 -3.35 8.44 -20.38
C LYS A 102 -2.50 8.57 -21.64
N ASN A 103 -2.30 7.49 -22.37
CA ASN A 103 -1.52 7.46 -23.62
C ASN A 103 -0.13 8.11 -23.48
N GLY A 104 0.59 7.78 -22.41
CA GLY A 104 1.93 8.31 -22.12
C GLY A 104 1.97 9.76 -21.63
N LYS A 105 0.83 10.47 -21.60
CA LYS A 105 0.74 11.86 -21.16
C LYS A 105 0.18 11.96 -19.74
N LEU A 106 0.77 12.84 -18.94
CA LEU A 106 0.25 13.20 -17.63
C LEU A 106 -0.96 14.13 -17.81
N VAL A 107 -2.11 13.70 -17.33
CA VAL A 107 -3.35 14.48 -17.26
C VAL A 107 -3.51 14.94 -15.82
N ILE A 108 -3.72 16.24 -15.61
CA ILE A 108 -3.91 16.85 -14.30
C ILE A 108 -5.18 17.68 -14.31
N PHE A 109 -5.99 17.59 -13.26
CA PHE A 109 -7.14 18.46 -13.06
C PHE A 109 -7.31 18.82 -11.59
N LYS A 110 -7.96 19.97 -11.33
CA LYS A 110 -8.33 20.40 -9.98
C LYS A 110 -9.60 19.63 -9.57
N PRO A 111 -9.63 19.04 -8.37
CA PRO A 111 -10.88 18.47 -7.85
C PRO A 111 -11.91 19.60 -7.68
N ASP A 112 -13.14 19.38 -8.17
CA ASP A 112 -14.24 20.32 -7.95
C ASP A 112 -14.58 20.36 -6.45
N PRO A 113 -14.50 21.53 -5.79
CA PRO A 113 -14.80 21.63 -4.37
C PRO A 113 -16.28 21.32 -4.04
N LYS A 114 -17.16 21.29 -5.04
CA LYS A 114 -18.60 21.08 -4.88
C LYS A 114 -19.07 19.62 -5.02
N LYS A 115 -18.18 18.66 -5.32
CA LYS A 115 -18.52 17.23 -5.52
C LYS A 115 -17.93 16.30 -4.46
N SER A 116 -17.44 16.83 -3.34
CA SER A 116 -16.84 16.00 -2.27
C SER A 116 -17.83 15.22 -1.42
N ASN A 117 -19.15 15.34 -1.66
CA ASN A 117 -20.17 14.62 -0.86
C ASN A 117 -20.47 13.19 -1.34
N ASP A 118 -19.86 12.71 -2.43
CA ASP A 118 -20.00 11.31 -2.90
C ASP A 118 -18.74 10.45 -2.61
N GLY A 119 -18.04 10.73 -1.50
CA GLY A 119 -17.04 9.80 -0.95
C GLY A 119 -15.58 10.01 -1.36
N PHE A 120 -15.23 11.19 -1.87
CA PHE A 120 -13.83 11.63 -1.91
C PHE A 120 -13.56 12.55 -0.71
N ASP A 121 -13.56 11.98 0.49
CA ASP A 121 -13.16 12.69 1.68
C ASP A 121 -11.69 13.09 1.58
N GLY A 122 -11.50 14.38 1.30
CA GLY A 122 -10.30 15.15 1.60
C GLY A 122 -10.10 15.35 3.10
N ASN A 123 -10.64 14.47 3.94
CA ASN A 123 -10.48 14.52 5.38
C ASN A 123 -9.27 13.64 5.77
N SER A 124 -8.17 14.33 6.12
CA SER A 124 -7.15 13.86 7.06
C SER A 124 -6.86 12.35 7.05
N ARG A 125 -6.24 11.83 5.98
CA ARG A 125 -5.47 10.58 6.10
C ARG A 125 -4.24 10.86 6.96
N VAL A 126 -4.41 10.86 8.28
CA VAL A 126 -3.32 10.65 9.21
C VAL A 126 -2.72 9.30 8.81
N PHE A 127 -1.59 9.34 8.11
CA PHE A 127 -0.79 8.15 7.86
C PHE A 127 -0.24 7.71 9.22
N LYS A 128 -1.02 6.94 10.00
CA LYS A 128 -0.41 6.07 10.99
C LYS A 128 0.43 5.08 10.20
N ARG A 129 1.74 5.35 10.13
CA ARG A 129 2.75 4.42 9.63
C ARG A 129 2.47 3.10 10.33
N ALA A 130 2.24 2.02 9.59
CA ALA A 130 2.16 0.70 10.21
C ALA A 130 3.51 0.46 10.89
N ARG A 131 3.55 0.51 12.23
CA ARG A 131 4.72 0.06 13.00
C ARG A 131 4.91 -1.42 12.67
N ARG A 132 6.14 -1.80 12.34
CA ARG A 132 6.47 -3.21 12.14
C ARG A 132 6.26 -3.91 13.48
N PHE A 133 5.64 -5.09 13.49
CA PHE A 133 5.57 -5.92 14.70
C PHE A 133 7.02 -6.13 15.20
N GLY A 134 7.34 -5.55 16.35
CA GLY A 134 8.70 -5.53 16.93
C GLY A 134 9.17 -4.18 17.49
N GLU A 135 8.51 -3.06 17.17
CA GLU A 135 8.92 -1.72 17.65
C GLU A 135 8.36 -1.31 19.03
N GLN A 136 7.64 -2.19 19.74
CA GLN A 136 7.06 -1.85 21.06
C GLN A 136 8.03 -1.98 22.24
N ASN A 137 9.16 -2.69 22.10
CA ASN A 137 10.03 -2.98 23.26
C ASN A 137 11.22 -2.03 23.44
N ARG A 138 11.20 -0.83 22.84
CA ARG A 138 12.33 0.11 22.94
C ARG A 138 12.00 1.52 23.44
N GLU A 139 10.73 1.92 23.45
CA GLU A 139 10.34 3.27 23.91
C GLU A 139 9.89 3.30 25.39
N GLU A 140 9.64 2.16 26.04
CA GLU A 140 9.23 2.12 27.46
C GLU A 140 10.40 1.96 28.45
N SER A 141 11.64 1.74 28.01
CA SER A 141 12.78 1.56 28.93
C SER A 141 13.63 2.82 29.16
N GLU A 142 13.33 3.96 28.52
CA GLU A 142 14.08 5.21 28.68
C GLU A 142 13.33 6.27 29.53
N ALA A 143 12.07 6.02 29.92
CA ALA A 143 11.26 6.99 30.66
C ALA A 143 11.32 6.86 32.20
N ASP A 144 11.96 5.82 32.73
CA ASP A 144 11.93 5.50 34.17
C ASP A 144 13.27 5.70 34.92
N MET A 145 14.20 6.52 34.40
CA MET A 145 15.49 6.80 35.09
C MET A 145 15.85 8.28 35.31
N GLU A 146 14.88 9.20 35.35
CA GLU A 146 15.16 10.59 35.77
C GLU A 146 14.06 11.19 36.64
N THR A 147 13.85 10.66 37.85
CA THR A 147 13.36 11.45 38.99
C THR A 147 14.04 11.00 40.28
N GLY A 148 15.34 11.33 40.40
CA GLY A 148 16.15 11.04 41.58
C GLY A 148 16.83 12.29 42.11
N THR A 149 16.13 12.97 43.02
CA THR A 149 16.68 13.65 44.22
C THR A 149 17.85 14.64 44.05
N THR A 150 17.58 15.92 44.29
CA THR A 150 18.57 16.82 44.92
C THR A 150 17.88 17.57 46.06
N GLU A 151 17.98 17.00 47.26
CA GLU A 151 17.91 17.76 48.50
C GLU A 151 19.29 18.38 48.73
N GLU A 152 19.38 19.71 48.76
CA GLU A 152 20.47 20.38 49.47
C GLU A 152 19.86 21.34 50.49
N GLY A 153 19.84 20.87 51.74
CA GLY A 153 19.76 21.74 52.89
C GLY A 153 21.13 22.33 53.18
N THR A 154 21.17 23.64 53.41
CA THR A 154 22.33 24.28 54.04
C THR A 154 21.87 24.90 55.35
N ALA A 155 22.29 24.27 56.44
CA ALA A 155 22.09 24.71 57.80
C ALA A 155 23.06 25.86 58.17
N VAL A 156 22.48 26.91 58.73
CA VAL A 156 22.95 27.77 59.84
C VAL A 156 24.34 27.47 60.42
N SER A 157 25.22 28.49 60.53
CA SER A 157 25.75 28.97 61.84
C SER A 157 26.77 30.12 61.76
N ARG A 158 26.48 31.19 62.52
CA ARG A 158 27.33 31.96 63.48
C ARG A 158 28.76 32.34 63.02
N LYS A 159 29.15 33.61 63.05
CA LYS A 159 29.27 34.49 64.22
C LYS A 159 29.40 35.95 63.78
#